data_AF-A0A6G6YUK0-F1
#
_entry.id   AF-A0A6G6YUK0-F1
#
_cell.length_a   1.000
_cell.length_b   1.000
_cell.length_c   1.000
_cell.angle_alpha   90.00
_cell.angle_beta   90.00
_cell.angle_gamma   90.00
#
_symmetry.space_group_name_H-M   'P 1'
#
loop_
_entity.id
_entity.type
_entity.pdbx_description
1 polymer ?
#
loop_
_entity_poly.entity_id
_entity_poly.type
_entity_poly.pdbx_seq_one_letter_code
_entity_poly.pdbx_strand_id
1 'polypeptide(L)'
;MDDKPEPEIIPPSGTKRAVPPPEIEPSPDEVGPLEQDEWPIIVKLIYKPIRNNRGEDVREISLREPRAGDINRYGNPIRVNQDGDVLIDERKMSYMIAALSGVLPPFIEEMDPRDWNSCAYRLRRCFLPDPAAW
;
A
#
# COMPACT_ATOMS: atom_id res chain seq x y z
N MET A 1 81.78 13.78 8.41
CA MET A 1 81.26 12.65 7.63
C MET A 1 81.06 11.51 8.60
N ASP A 2 79.91 10.93 8.88
CA ASP A 2 78.50 11.20 8.61
C ASP A 2 77.80 10.25 9.60
N ASP A 3 77.28 10.77 10.72
CA ASP A 3 76.51 9.98 11.69
C ASP A 3 75.07 9.93 11.16
N LYS A 4 74.75 8.86 10.44
CA LYS A 4 73.44 8.65 9.82
C LYS A 4 72.67 7.62 10.65
N PRO A 5 71.58 7.99 11.33
CA PRO A 5 70.79 7.01 12.08
C PRO A 5 70.07 6.06 11.12
N GLU A 6 70.17 4.76 11.39
CA GLU A 6 69.43 3.70 10.70
C GLU A 6 67.91 3.89 10.88
N PRO A 7 67.09 3.69 9.83
CA PRO A 7 65.64 3.83 9.94
C PRO A 7 65.03 2.61 10.64
N GLU A 8 64.29 2.84 11.72
CA GLU A 8 63.43 1.84 12.38
C GLU A 8 62.37 1.31 11.42
N ILE A 9 62.33 -0.01 11.25
CA ILE A 9 61.31 -0.71 10.47
C ILE A 9 60.07 -0.87 11.35
N ILE A 10 59.06 -0.03 11.13
CA ILE A 10 57.74 -0.18 11.75
C ILE A 10 57.03 -1.36 11.06
N PRO A 11 56.64 -2.44 11.77
CA PRO A 11 55.87 -3.52 11.14
C PRO A 11 54.48 -3.01 10.76
N PRO A 12 53.93 -3.39 9.59
CA PRO A 12 52.58 -2.99 9.22
C PRO A 12 51.58 -3.63 10.19
N SER A 13 50.96 -2.81 11.04
CA SER A 13 49.80 -3.18 11.84
C SER A 13 48.63 -3.43 10.88
N GLY A 14 48.54 -4.67 10.40
CA GLY A 14 47.46 -5.14 9.56
C GLY A 14 46.17 -5.24 10.37
N THR A 15 45.48 -4.13 10.58
CA THR A 15 44.08 -4.17 10.99
C THR A 15 43.30 -4.71 9.80
N LYS A 16 43.01 -6.02 9.80
CA LYS A 16 42.08 -6.62 8.85
C LYS A 16 40.74 -5.89 9.01
N ARG A 17 40.40 -5.00 8.08
CA ARG A 17 39.03 -4.51 7.94
C ARG A 17 38.17 -5.72 7.61
N ALA A 18 37.39 -6.18 8.60
CA ALA A 18 36.33 -7.14 8.35
C ALA A 18 35.33 -6.48 7.40
N VAL A 19 35.12 -7.07 6.23
CA VAL A 19 34.00 -6.74 5.36
C VAL A 19 32.74 -7.07 6.17
N PRO A 20 31.74 -6.17 6.29
CA PRO A 20 30.49 -6.54 6.93
C PRO A 20 29.92 -7.77 6.20
N PRO A 21 29.38 -8.76 6.94
CA PRO A 21 28.73 -9.91 6.32
C PRO A 21 27.70 -9.43 5.28
N PRO A 22 27.54 -10.13 4.14
CA PRO A 22 26.48 -9.80 3.20
C PRO A 22 25.15 -9.77 3.96
N GLU A 23 24.42 -8.66 3.88
CA GLU A 23 23.05 -8.58 4.37
C GLU A 23 22.25 -9.62 3.60
N ILE A 24 21.77 -10.64 4.31
CA ILE A 24 20.89 -11.66 3.76
C ILE A 24 19.57 -10.92 3.52
N GLU A 25 19.25 -10.63 2.26
CA GLU A 25 17.90 -10.25 1.89
C GLU A 25 16.97 -11.39 2.35
N PRO A 26 15.92 -11.11 3.14
CA PRO A 26 15.02 -12.15 3.62
C PRO A 26 14.45 -12.91 2.43
N SER A 27 14.33 -14.24 2.56
CA SER A 27 13.71 -15.06 1.52
C SER A 27 12.29 -14.55 1.27
N PRO A 28 11.77 -14.55 0.03
CA PRO A 28 10.38 -14.17 -0.23
C PRO A 28 9.34 -14.88 0.65
N ASP A 29 9.71 -16.05 1.20
CA ASP A 29 8.91 -16.87 2.11
C ASP A 29 8.83 -16.33 3.56
N GLU A 30 9.73 -15.42 3.95
CA GLU A 30 9.75 -14.77 5.28
C GLU A 30 8.89 -13.50 5.35
N VAL A 31 8.33 -13.08 4.20
CA VAL A 31 7.27 -12.08 4.19
C VAL A 31 6.02 -12.76 4.75
N GLY A 32 5.82 -12.62 6.06
CA GLY A 32 4.61 -13.11 6.74
C GLY A 32 3.34 -12.68 6.02
N PRO A 33 2.18 -13.32 6.30
CA PRO A 33 0.91 -12.96 5.68
C PRO A 33 0.74 -11.45 5.73
N LEU A 34 0.55 -10.83 4.56
CA LEU A 34 0.32 -9.39 4.44
C LEU A 34 -0.69 -9.00 5.51
N GLU A 35 -0.31 -8.09 6.42
CA GLU A 35 -1.13 -7.67 7.56
C GLU A 35 -2.59 -7.53 7.10
N GLN A 36 -3.47 -8.35 7.67
CA GLN A 36 -4.89 -8.24 7.39
C GLN A 36 -5.33 -6.91 7.99
N ASP A 37 -5.69 -5.95 7.14
CA ASP A 37 -6.14 -4.64 7.61
C ASP A 37 -7.34 -4.85 8.56
N GLU A 38 -7.24 -4.39 9.81
CA GLU A 38 -8.36 -4.44 10.75
C GLU A 38 -9.45 -3.46 10.29
N TRP A 39 -10.68 -3.96 10.16
CA TRP A 39 -11.81 -3.13 9.75
C TRP A 39 -12.30 -2.25 10.92
N PRO A 40 -12.71 -0.99 10.65
CA PRO A 40 -12.75 -0.34 9.35
C PRO A 40 -11.38 0.13 8.86
N ILE A 41 -11.13 -0.02 7.55
CA ILE A 41 -9.91 0.50 6.93
C ILE A 41 -9.98 2.02 6.90
N ILE A 42 -8.97 2.69 7.45
CA ILE A 42 -8.86 4.15 7.40
C ILE A 42 -7.86 4.54 6.31
N VAL A 43 -8.33 5.32 5.32
CA VAL A 43 -7.50 5.87 4.26
C VAL A 43 -7.35 7.38 4.46
N LYS A 44 -6.12 7.86 4.62
CA LYS A 44 -5.83 9.30 4.72
C LYS A 44 -5.83 9.94 3.33
N LEU A 45 -6.49 11.09 3.21
CA LEU A 45 -6.50 11.95 2.04
C LEU A 45 -5.33 12.93 2.15
N ILE A 46 -4.24 12.63 1.45
CA ILE A 46 -2.96 13.35 1.59
C ILE A 46 -2.99 14.65 0.82
N TYR A 47 -3.67 14.69 -0.33
CA TYR A 47 -3.53 15.78 -1.28
C TYR A 47 -4.61 16.84 -1.13
N LYS A 48 -5.87 16.43 -0.95
CA LYS A 48 -6.99 17.36 -0.86
C LYS A 48 -8.08 16.84 0.07
N PRO A 49 -8.57 17.63 1.04
CA PRO A 49 -9.77 17.26 1.78
C PRO A 49 -10.99 17.26 0.85
N ILE A 50 -11.95 16.38 1.13
CA ILE A 50 -13.27 16.41 0.49
C ILE A 50 -14.32 16.86 1.49
N ARG A 51 -15.50 17.26 1.02
CA ARG A 51 -16.64 17.50 1.90
C ARG A 51 -17.37 16.20 2.22
N ASN A 52 -18.06 16.15 3.35
CA ASN A 52 -19.01 15.08 3.66
C ASN A 52 -20.47 15.53 3.54
N ASN A 53 -21.39 14.62 3.83
CA ASN A 53 -22.84 14.85 3.74
C ASN A 53 -23.35 15.93 4.72
N ARG A 54 -22.55 16.33 5.71
CA ARG A 54 -22.83 17.42 6.65
C ARG A 54 -22.17 18.75 6.24
N GLY A 55 -21.42 18.76 5.14
CA GLY A 55 -20.67 19.92 4.67
C GLY A 55 -19.35 20.16 5.39
N GLU A 56 -18.87 19.18 6.17
CA GLU A 56 -17.59 19.27 6.88
C GLU A 56 -16.44 18.83 5.96
N ASP A 57 -15.27 19.45 6.10
CA ASP A 57 -14.05 19.00 5.44
C ASP A 57 -13.49 17.76 6.13
N VAL A 58 -13.21 16.73 5.34
CA VAL A 58 -12.74 15.42 5.78
C VAL A 58 -11.39 15.13 5.12
N ARG A 59 -10.45 14.64 5.94
CA ARG A 59 -9.10 14.23 5.51
C ARG A 59 -8.85 12.74 5.66
N GLU A 60 -9.83 11.98 6.13
CA GLU A 60 -9.73 10.54 6.31
C GLU A 60 -11.05 9.88 5.94
N ILE A 61 -10.98 8.82 5.14
CA ILE A 61 -12.13 8.01 4.77
C ILE A 61 -12.05 6.70 5.54
N SER A 62 -13.08 6.46 6.35
CA SER A 62 -13.30 5.16 6.99
C SER A 62 -14.11 4.27 6.07
N LEU A 63 -13.61 3.10 5.74
CA LEU A 63 -14.27 2.12 4.88
C LEU A 63 -14.64 0.93 5.74
N ARG A 64 -15.93 0.62 5.84
CA ARG A 64 -16.36 -0.65 6.44
C ARG A 64 -16.02 -1.83 5.54
N GLU A 65 -16.06 -3.03 6.10
CA GLU A 65 -15.92 -4.26 5.34
C GLU A 65 -17.00 -4.38 4.23
N PRO A 66 -16.60 -4.69 2.99
CA PRO A 66 -17.52 -5.01 1.91
C PRO A 66 -18.34 -6.26 2.21
N ARG A 67 -19.60 -6.26 1.78
CA ARG A 67 -20.49 -7.43 1.87
C ARG A 67 -20.95 -7.83 0.48
N ALA A 68 -21.37 -9.09 0.31
CA ALA A 68 -21.95 -9.56 -0.95
C ALA A 68 -23.15 -8.71 -1.42
N GLY A 69 -23.93 -8.16 -0.47
CA GLY A 69 -25.01 -7.22 -0.77
C GLY A 69 -24.56 -5.93 -1.47
N ASP A 70 -23.33 -5.48 -1.22
CA ASP A 70 -22.75 -4.31 -1.89
C ASP A 70 -22.44 -4.63 -3.35
N ILE A 71 -21.86 -5.81 -3.62
CA ILE A 71 -21.64 -6.31 -4.99
C ILE A 71 -22.96 -6.44 -5.74
N ASN A 72 -24.01 -6.96 -5.11
CA ASN A 72 -25.31 -7.09 -5.76
C ASN A 72 -25.93 -5.73 -6.11
N ARG A 73 -25.69 -4.70 -5.28
CA ARG A 73 -26.29 -3.38 -5.45
C ARG A 73 -25.52 -2.47 -6.42
N TYR A 74 -24.19 -2.53 -6.39
CA TYR A 74 -23.32 -1.62 -7.15
C TYR A 74 -22.50 -2.32 -8.25
N GLY A 75 -22.54 -3.66 -8.28
CA GLY A 75 -21.72 -4.51 -9.13
C GLY A 75 -20.35 -4.80 -8.50
N ASN A 76 -19.66 -5.83 -9.03
CA ASN A 76 -18.26 -6.06 -8.70
C ASN A 76 -17.39 -5.01 -9.43
N PRO A 77 -16.59 -4.19 -8.72
CA PRO A 77 -15.73 -3.19 -9.33
C PRO A 77 -14.43 -3.77 -9.89
N ILE A 78 -14.11 -5.04 -9.65
CA ILE A 78 -12.90 -5.68 -10.15
C ILE A 78 -13.24 -6.64 -11.30
N ARG A 79 -12.43 -6.59 -12.35
CA ARG A 79 -12.45 -7.55 -13.47
C ARG A 79 -11.05 -8.11 -13.67
N VAL A 80 -10.98 -9.36 -14.09
CA VAL A 80 -9.73 -9.99 -14.53
C VAL A 80 -9.85 -10.24 -16.02
N ASN A 81 -8.92 -9.74 -16.82
CA ASN A 81 -8.91 -9.99 -18.26
C ASN A 81 -8.34 -11.39 -18.57
N GLN A 82 -8.25 -11.73 -19.86
CA GLN A 82 -7.72 -13.04 -20.29
C GLN A 82 -6.22 -13.20 -19.99
N ASP A 83 -5.48 -12.09 -19.93
CA ASP A 83 -4.05 -12.05 -19.64
C ASP A 83 -3.75 -12.12 -18.13
N GLY A 84 -4.79 -12.09 -17.28
CA GLY A 84 -4.68 -12.11 -15.82
C GLY A 84 -4.54 -10.73 -15.17
N ASP A 85 -4.62 -9.64 -15.94
CA ASP A 85 -4.57 -8.29 -15.39
C ASP A 85 -5.83 -7.96 -14.60
N VAL A 86 -5.61 -7.36 -13.43
CA VAL A 86 -6.67 -6.85 -12.57
C VAL A 86 -7.04 -5.44 -13.01
N LEU A 87 -8.23 -5.30 -13.57
CA LEU A 87 -8.82 -4.05 -14.03
C LEU A 87 -9.84 -3.54 -13.01
N ILE A 88 -9.77 -2.24 -12.70
CA ILE A 88 -10.72 -1.55 -11.82
C ILE A 88 -11.77 -0.85 -12.69
N ASP A 89 -13.04 -1.19 -12.51
CA ASP A 89 -14.17 -0.45 -13.07
C ASP A 89 -14.40 0.80 -12.20
N GLU A 90 -13.92 1.94 -12.66
CA GLU A 90 -13.80 3.17 -11.86
C GLU A 90 -15.16 3.67 -11.41
N ARG A 91 -16.17 3.58 -12.28
CA ARG A 91 -17.53 3.97 -11.95
C ARG A 91 -18.07 3.13 -10.79
N LYS A 92 -17.97 1.80 -10.88
CA LYS A 92 -18.44 0.91 -9.80
C LYS A 92 -17.62 1.09 -8.53
N MET A 93 -16.30 1.26 -8.65
CA MET A 93 -15.43 1.47 -7.50
C MET A 93 -15.77 2.77 -6.76
N SER A 94 -16.07 3.87 -7.46
CA SER A 94 -16.53 5.11 -6.82
C SER A 94 -17.84 4.93 -6.04
N TYR A 95 -18.82 4.21 -6.60
CA TYR A 95 -20.05 3.87 -5.86
C TYR A 95 -19.78 2.94 -4.68
N MET A 96 -18.83 2.02 -4.81
CA MET A 96 -18.41 1.15 -3.70
C MET A 96 -17.79 1.97 -2.58
N ILE A 97 -16.82 2.85 -2.86
CA ILE A 97 -16.19 3.75 -1.87
C ILE A 97 -17.26 4.57 -1.16
N ALA A 98 -18.23 5.14 -1.89
CA ALA A 98 -19.34 5.89 -1.32
C ALA A 98 -20.18 5.02 -0.36
N ALA A 99 -20.55 3.81 -0.78
CA ALA A 99 -21.38 2.90 0.01
C ALA A 99 -20.69 2.35 1.27
N LEU A 100 -19.36 2.20 1.23
CA LEU A 100 -18.57 1.70 2.36
C LEU A 100 -18.18 2.82 3.34
N SER A 101 -18.01 4.05 2.85
CA SER A 101 -17.68 5.21 3.68
C SER A 101 -18.89 5.95 4.23
N GLY A 102 -20.05 5.78 3.60
CA GLY A 102 -21.24 6.59 3.87
C GLY A 102 -21.16 8.02 3.33
N VAL A 103 -20.09 8.39 2.62
CA VAL A 103 -19.98 9.68 1.93
C VAL A 103 -20.68 9.59 0.57
N LEU A 104 -21.49 10.60 0.23
CA LEU A 104 -22.25 10.59 -1.02
C LEU A 104 -21.34 10.64 -2.26
N PRO A 105 -21.74 9.99 -3.38
CA PRO A 105 -20.90 9.89 -4.58
C PRO A 105 -20.34 11.22 -5.11
N PRO A 106 -21.09 12.34 -5.16
CA PRO A 106 -20.54 13.61 -5.65
C PRO A 106 -19.29 14.08 -4.90
N PHE A 107 -19.22 13.82 -3.59
CA PHE A 107 -18.04 14.19 -2.81
C PHE A 107 -16.85 13.24 -2.99
N ILE A 108 -17.13 11.96 -3.29
CA ILE A 108 -16.08 11.00 -3.68
C ILE A 108 -15.47 11.39 -5.03
N GLU A 109 -16.28 11.89 -5.96
CA GLU A 109 -15.84 12.37 -7.28
C GLU A 109 -14.97 13.65 -7.19
N GLU A 110 -15.07 14.42 -6.10
CA GLU A 110 -14.24 15.61 -5.84
C GLU A 110 -12.84 15.30 -5.26
N MET A 111 -12.58 14.03 -4.93
CA MET A 111 -11.32 13.55 -4.34
C MET A 111 -10.14 13.74 -5.30
N ASP A 112 -8.93 13.96 -4.77
CA ASP A 112 -7.73 13.92 -5.59
C ASP A 112 -7.58 12.52 -6.21
N PRO A 113 -7.24 12.39 -7.50
CA PRO A 113 -7.12 11.09 -8.15
C PRO A 113 -6.18 10.11 -7.44
N ARG A 114 -5.13 10.60 -6.75
CA ARG A 114 -4.17 9.75 -6.03
C ARG A 114 -4.73 9.23 -4.72
N ASP A 115 -5.55 10.04 -4.03
CA ASP A 115 -6.27 9.62 -2.84
C ASP A 115 -7.38 8.61 -3.20
N TRP A 116 -8.06 8.83 -4.34
CA TRP A 116 -9.04 7.89 -4.87
C TRP A 116 -8.41 6.54 -5.23
N ASN A 117 -7.27 6.55 -5.93
CA ASN A 117 -6.54 5.33 -6.25
C ASN A 117 -6.08 4.60 -4.99
N SER A 118 -5.67 5.33 -3.96
CA SER A 118 -5.30 4.73 -2.67
C SER A 118 -6.48 3.98 -2.03
N CYS A 119 -7.69 4.56 -2.06
CA CYS A 119 -8.91 3.87 -1.62
C CYS A 119 -9.20 2.62 -2.48
N ALA A 120 -9.15 2.76 -3.81
CA ALA A 120 -9.43 1.67 -4.74
C ALA A 120 -8.47 0.49 -4.58
N TYR A 121 -7.17 0.74 -4.40
CA TYR A 121 -6.16 -0.30 -4.24
C TYR A 121 -6.26 -1.03 -2.89
N ARG A 122 -6.66 -0.33 -1.82
CA ARG A 122 -6.97 -0.98 -0.54
C ARG A 122 -8.15 -1.93 -0.65
N LEU A 123 -9.20 -1.51 -1.38
CA LEU A 123 -10.42 -2.30 -1.55
C LEU A 123 -10.30 -3.45 -2.55
N ARG A 124 -9.42 -3.36 -3.56
CA ARG A 124 -9.39 -4.31 -4.69
C ARG A 124 -9.30 -5.78 -4.27
N ARG A 125 -8.56 -6.07 -3.19
CA ARG A 125 -8.29 -7.45 -2.74
C ARG A 125 -9.57 -8.14 -2.26
N CYS A 126 -10.53 -7.40 -1.73
CA CYS A 126 -11.79 -7.93 -1.22
C CYS A 126 -12.73 -8.45 -2.32
N PHE A 127 -12.45 -8.13 -3.58
CA PHE A 127 -13.35 -8.39 -4.71
C PHE A 127 -12.76 -9.34 -5.75
N LEU A 128 -11.57 -9.88 -5.47
CA LEU A 128 -10.96 -10.95 -6.24
C LEU A 128 -11.40 -12.31 -5.67
N PRO A 129 -11.61 -13.33 -6.52
CA PRO A 129 -11.80 -14.70 -6.07
C PRO A 129 -10.58 -15.19 -5.27
N ASP A 130 -10.81 -15.91 -4.18
CA ASP A 130 -9.74 -16.53 -3.38
C ASP A 130 -9.27 -17.83 -4.05
N PRO A 131 -8.01 -17.94 -4.50
CA PRO A 131 -7.49 -19.17 -5.10
C PRO A 131 -7.57 -20.40 -4.20
N ALA A 132 -7.64 -20.24 -2.88
CA ALA A 132 -7.79 -21.36 -1.95
C ALA A 132 -9.23 -21.94 -1.91
N ALA A 133 -10.19 -21.30 -2.57
CA ALA A 133 -11.58 -21.74 -2.60
C ALA A 133 -11.87 -22.86 -3.62
N TRP A 134 -10.87 -23.29 -4.40
CA TRP A 134 -10.95 -24.41 -5.37
C TRP A 134 -9.60 -25.15 -5.46
#